data_AF-A0A5K7ZUL1-F1
#
_entry.id   AF-A0A5K7ZUL1-F1
#
_cell.length_a   1.000
_cell.length_b   1.000
_cell.length_c   1.000
_cell.angle_alpha   90.00
_cell.angle_beta   90.00
_cell.angle_gamma   90.00
#
_symmetry.space_group_name_H-M   'P 1'
#
loop_
_entity.id
_entity.type
_entity.pdbx_description
1 polymer ?
#
loop_
_entity_poly.entity_id
_entity_poly.type
_entity_poly.pdbx_seq_one_letter_code
_entity_poly.pdbx_strand_id
1 'polypeptide(L)'
;MGGFSVETIVGALGGTPAPLIDAIKAGKIRGAVGCNNPKIKHDYGHVTLTQRLIENDILVVDTGCVSVANAKAGFKLPEAAEMAGPGLKEICKALGIPPVLHMGSCVDNVRILVLVSALADALGVDISDLPVAGSAPEWYSEKAVTIGTYFVASGVTTHLGPMPPITGSLNVVGLLTDGLKDVVGATFAVEPDPEKAAVFLRKTIEEKRKALGLDSRDVA
;
A
#
# COMPACT_ATOMS: atom_id res chain seq x y z
N MET A 1 5.43 11.72 -13.04
CA MET A 1 4.11 12.37 -13.06
C MET A 1 3.58 12.47 -11.64
N GLY A 2 2.87 13.55 -11.30
CA GLY A 2 2.23 13.75 -9.99
C GLY A 2 0.83 14.34 -10.15
N GLY A 3 0.09 14.51 -9.04
CA GLY A 3 -1.26 15.11 -9.08
C GLY A 3 -2.41 14.10 -9.17
N PHE A 4 -2.22 12.87 -8.70
CA PHE A 4 -3.27 11.86 -8.64
C PHE A 4 -4.10 12.02 -7.35
N SER A 5 -4.94 13.05 -7.29
CA SER A 5 -5.98 13.13 -6.26
C SER A 5 -7.04 12.05 -6.49
N VAL A 6 -7.95 11.82 -5.53
CA VAL A 6 -9.06 10.86 -5.70
C VAL A 6 -9.90 11.25 -6.92
N GLU A 7 -10.14 12.55 -7.11
CA GLU A 7 -10.89 13.09 -8.24
C GLU A 7 -10.17 12.84 -9.58
N THR A 8 -8.84 13.02 -9.64
CA THR A 8 -8.05 12.69 -10.82
C THR A 8 -8.09 11.20 -11.12
N ILE A 9 -7.99 10.34 -10.11
CA ILE A 9 -8.04 8.88 -10.27
C ILE A 9 -9.42 8.47 -10.80
N VAL A 10 -10.50 8.90 -10.15
CA VAL A 10 -11.88 8.59 -10.58
C VAL A 10 -12.16 9.16 -11.97
N GLY A 11 -11.65 10.36 -12.28
CA GLY A 11 -11.73 10.95 -13.62
C GLY A 11 -11.03 10.11 -14.69
N ALA A 12 -9.81 9.62 -14.40
CA ALA A 12 -9.07 8.73 -15.29
C ALA A 12 -9.76 7.37 -15.51
N LEU A 13 -10.58 6.94 -14.53
CA LEU A 13 -11.40 5.72 -14.60
C LEU A 13 -12.78 5.97 -15.25
N GLY A 14 -13.01 7.12 -15.91
CA GLY A 14 -14.28 7.41 -16.59
C GLY A 14 -15.41 7.87 -15.66
N GLY A 15 -15.06 8.41 -14.48
CA GLY A 15 -16.01 9.05 -13.55
C GLY A 15 -16.57 8.15 -12.46
N THR A 16 -16.16 6.87 -12.39
CA THR A 16 -16.57 5.94 -11.34
C THR A 16 -15.38 5.09 -10.87
N PRO A 17 -15.39 4.54 -9.65
CA PRO A 17 -14.37 3.60 -9.20
C PRO A 17 -14.51 2.20 -9.83
N ALA A 18 -15.57 1.94 -10.62
CA ALA A 18 -15.89 0.61 -11.12
C ALA A 18 -14.74 -0.06 -11.90
N PRO A 19 -14.00 0.63 -12.79
CA PRO A 19 -12.89 -0.02 -13.51
C PRO A 19 -11.73 -0.43 -12.60
N LEU A 20 -11.50 0.32 -11.51
CA LEU A 20 -10.51 -0.06 -10.50
C LEU A 20 -10.97 -1.27 -9.70
N ILE A 21 -12.25 -1.31 -9.31
CA ILE A 21 -12.85 -2.45 -8.62
C ILE A 21 -12.80 -3.70 -9.50
N ASP A 22 -13.12 -3.59 -10.78
CA ASP A 22 -13.08 -4.70 -11.73
C ASP A 22 -11.64 -5.21 -11.93
N ALA A 23 -10.66 -4.30 -12.00
CA ALA A 23 -9.25 -4.67 -12.05
C ALA A 23 -8.80 -5.37 -10.76
N ILE A 24 -9.29 -4.96 -9.58
CA ILE A 24 -9.03 -5.64 -8.31
C ILE A 24 -9.69 -7.03 -8.31
N LYS A 25 -10.97 -7.14 -8.68
CA LYS A 25 -11.69 -8.43 -8.75
C LYS A 25 -11.00 -9.40 -9.71
N ALA A 26 -10.61 -8.91 -10.90
CA ALA A 26 -9.87 -9.68 -11.90
C ALA A 26 -8.41 -9.98 -11.50
N GLY A 27 -7.94 -9.48 -10.35
CA GLY A 27 -6.59 -9.75 -9.85
C GLY A 27 -5.47 -9.04 -10.62
N LYS A 28 -5.82 -8.00 -11.37
CA LYS A 28 -4.90 -7.14 -12.12
C LYS A 28 -4.27 -6.05 -11.24
N ILE A 29 -4.94 -5.66 -10.15
CA ILE A 29 -4.43 -4.72 -9.14
C ILE A 29 -4.59 -5.33 -7.75
N ARG A 30 -3.52 -5.30 -6.94
CA ARG A 30 -3.44 -6.06 -5.69
C ARG A 30 -3.21 -5.26 -4.36
N GLY A 31 -2.87 -3.97 -4.30
CA GLY A 31 -2.74 -3.18 -3.02
C GLY A 31 -1.78 -1.94 -3.08
N ALA A 32 -1.54 -1.12 -2.02
CA ALA A 32 -0.75 0.16 -2.06
C ALA A 32 -0.07 0.68 -0.72
N VAL A 33 1.08 1.43 -0.72
CA VAL A 33 2.04 1.62 0.45
C VAL A 33 2.91 2.95 0.50
N GLY A 34 3.39 3.49 1.68
CA GLY A 34 4.59 4.42 1.79
C GLY A 34 5.07 5.13 3.13
N CYS A 35 6.42 5.33 3.40
CA CYS A 35 7.18 6.43 4.19
C CYS A 35 8.74 6.21 4.58
N ASN A 36 9.64 7.26 4.72
CA ASN A 36 11.19 7.31 4.65
C ASN A 36 12.06 7.52 5.97
N ASN A 37 13.37 7.03 6.15
CA ASN A 37 14.34 7.03 7.36
C ASN A 37 15.85 7.17 6.97
N PRO A 38 16.70 7.85 7.78
CA PRO A 38 18.16 7.80 7.65
C PRO A 38 18.91 6.62 8.31
N LYS A 39 18.31 5.82 9.21
CA LYS A 39 18.96 4.62 9.81
C LYS A 39 19.06 3.44 8.83
N ILE A 40 18.37 3.54 7.70
CA ILE A 40 18.36 2.60 6.60
C ILE A 40 19.10 3.26 5.44
N LYS A 41 19.70 2.47 4.55
CA LYS A 41 20.32 3.02 3.33
C LYS A 41 19.29 3.87 2.61
N HIS A 42 19.55 5.17 2.49
CA HIS A 42 18.58 6.14 1.97
C HIS A 42 17.93 5.68 0.66
N ASP A 43 16.60 5.70 0.64
CA ASP A 43 15.71 5.29 -0.45
C ASP A 43 15.76 3.79 -0.81
N TYR A 44 16.63 2.98 -0.21
CA TYR A 44 16.74 1.55 -0.54
C TYR A 44 15.48 0.78 -0.14
N GLY A 45 14.98 1.00 1.08
CA GLY A 45 13.76 0.34 1.56
C GLY A 45 12.56 0.73 0.70
N HIS A 46 12.50 1.99 0.28
CA HIS A 46 11.48 2.50 -0.63
C HIS A 46 11.48 1.90 -2.01
N VAL A 47 12.62 1.99 -2.69
CA VAL A 47 12.73 1.62 -4.09
C VAL A 47 12.64 0.11 -4.23
N THR A 48 13.32 -0.65 -3.37
CA THR A 48 13.25 -2.11 -3.39
C THR A 48 11.83 -2.60 -3.10
N LEU A 49 11.17 -2.09 -2.06
CA LEU A 49 9.82 -2.51 -1.75
C LEU A 49 8.86 -2.20 -2.91
N THR A 50 8.89 -0.97 -3.42
CA THR A 50 8.01 -0.54 -4.52
C THR A 50 8.23 -1.40 -5.76
N GLN A 51 9.48 -1.66 -6.15
CA GLN A 51 9.82 -2.52 -7.27
C GLN A 51 9.19 -3.92 -7.12
N ARG A 52 9.36 -4.55 -5.95
CA ARG A 52 8.80 -5.88 -5.70
C ARG A 52 7.28 -5.93 -5.74
N LEU A 53 6.62 -4.87 -5.27
CA LEU A 53 5.16 -4.78 -5.33
C LEU A 53 4.67 -4.64 -6.78
N ILE A 54 5.21 -3.69 -7.56
CA ILE A 54 4.73 -3.46 -8.93
C ILE A 54 5.03 -4.65 -9.85
N GLU A 55 6.18 -5.33 -9.69
CA GLU A 55 6.51 -6.57 -10.42
C GLU A 55 5.50 -7.70 -10.18
N ASN A 56 4.75 -7.64 -9.06
CA ASN A 56 3.78 -8.63 -8.62
C ASN A 56 2.32 -8.15 -8.72
N ASP A 57 2.03 -7.25 -9.67
CA ASP A 57 0.68 -6.73 -9.95
C ASP A 57 0.04 -5.93 -8.80
N ILE A 58 0.84 -5.34 -7.90
CA ILE A 58 0.36 -4.49 -6.79
C ILE A 58 0.49 -3.01 -7.19
N LEU A 59 -0.63 -2.28 -7.33
CA LEU A 59 -0.68 -0.85 -7.66
C LEU A 59 -0.23 0.02 -6.48
N VAL A 60 0.98 0.54 -6.51
CA VAL A 60 1.44 1.38 -5.39
C VAL A 60 0.83 2.78 -5.49
N VAL A 61 0.21 3.25 -4.40
CA VAL A 61 -0.09 4.67 -4.19
C VAL A 61 0.80 5.21 -3.09
N ASP A 62 1.36 6.41 -3.28
CA ASP A 62 2.39 6.93 -2.38
C ASP A 62 2.17 8.42 -2.00
N THR A 63 2.73 8.82 -0.86
CA THR A 63 2.73 10.19 -0.38
C THR A 63 4.07 10.58 0.27
N GLY A 64 4.34 11.87 0.41
CA GLY A 64 5.48 12.37 1.18
C GLY A 64 6.84 11.95 0.62
N CYS A 65 7.76 11.52 1.49
CA CYS A 65 9.15 11.28 1.10
C CYS A 65 9.32 10.05 0.19
N VAL A 66 8.49 9.01 0.33
CA VAL A 66 8.54 7.86 -0.58
C VAL A 66 8.21 8.28 -2.02
N SER A 67 7.37 9.32 -2.17
CA SER A 67 7.01 9.84 -3.47
C SER A 67 8.21 10.42 -4.22
N VAL A 68 9.18 10.98 -3.50
CA VAL A 68 10.41 11.52 -4.07
C VAL A 68 11.37 10.39 -4.46
N ALA A 69 11.51 9.37 -3.60
CA ALA A 69 12.32 8.19 -3.88
C ALA A 69 11.83 7.47 -5.16
N ASN A 70 10.52 7.21 -5.24
CA ASN A 70 9.89 6.56 -6.39
C ASN A 70 9.95 7.42 -7.66
N ALA A 71 9.88 8.75 -7.54
CA ALA A 71 10.07 9.64 -8.68
C ALA A 71 11.51 9.55 -9.23
N LYS A 72 12.52 9.56 -8.35
CA LYS A 72 13.94 9.42 -8.74
C LYS A 72 14.24 8.05 -9.36
N ALA A 73 13.55 7.00 -8.91
CA ALA A 73 13.67 5.65 -9.45
C ALA A 73 12.94 5.45 -10.79
N GLY A 74 12.18 6.45 -11.26
CA GLY A 74 11.47 6.40 -12.54
C GLY A 74 10.11 5.72 -12.51
N PHE A 75 9.62 5.26 -11.34
CA PHE A 75 8.38 4.48 -11.24
C PHE A 75 7.08 5.26 -11.53
N LYS A 76 7.19 6.58 -11.66
CA LYS A 76 6.06 7.51 -11.83
C LYS A 76 5.88 8.00 -13.26
N LEU A 77 6.51 7.33 -14.21
CA LEU A 77 6.35 7.57 -15.63
C LEU A 77 5.38 6.52 -16.21
N PRO A 78 4.50 6.85 -17.16
CA PRO A 78 3.65 5.85 -17.81
C PRO A 78 4.46 4.67 -18.39
N GLU A 79 5.68 4.93 -18.88
CA GLU A 79 6.60 3.93 -19.40
C GLU A 79 7.06 2.93 -18.32
N ALA A 80 7.01 3.32 -17.04
CA ALA A 80 7.30 2.41 -15.93
C ALA A 80 6.27 1.28 -15.80
N ALA A 81 5.15 1.33 -16.54
CA ALA A 81 4.29 0.16 -16.72
C ALA A 81 5.08 -1.06 -17.21
N GLU A 82 6.20 -0.88 -17.92
CA GLU A 82 7.07 -1.98 -18.33
C GLU A 82 7.74 -2.73 -17.17
N MET A 83 7.90 -2.07 -16.02
CA MET A 83 8.48 -2.62 -14.79
C MET A 83 7.44 -3.37 -13.94
N ALA A 84 6.15 -3.23 -14.28
CA ALA A 84 5.07 -3.89 -13.58
C ALA A 84 4.83 -5.32 -14.08
N GLY A 85 4.20 -6.13 -13.23
CA GLY A 85 3.68 -7.45 -13.59
C GLY A 85 2.65 -7.39 -14.72
N PRO A 86 2.31 -8.52 -15.35
CA PRO A 86 1.49 -8.54 -16.56
C PRO A 86 0.11 -7.88 -16.41
N GLY A 87 -0.56 -8.09 -15.27
CA GLY A 87 -1.89 -7.56 -15.01
C GLY A 87 -1.88 -6.06 -14.77
N LEU A 88 -0.95 -5.59 -13.93
CA LEU A 88 -0.81 -4.16 -13.65
C LEU A 88 -0.31 -3.41 -14.89
N LYS A 89 0.62 -3.99 -15.65
CA LYS A 89 1.12 -3.45 -16.93
C LYS A 89 -0.03 -3.21 -17.92
N GLU A 90 -0.93 -4.18 -18.07
CA GLU A 90 -2.10 -4.07 -18.95
C GLU A 90 -2.97 -2.86 -18.57
N ILE A 91 -3.33 -2.73 -17.29
CA ILE A 91 -4.17 -1.65 -16.80
C ILE A 91 -3.47 -0.28 -16.91
N CYS A 92 -2.20 -0.20 -16.52
CA CYS A 92 -1.42 1.02 -16.62
C CYS A 92 -1.33 1.53 -18.07
N LYS A 93 -1.09 0.63 -19.03
CA LYS A 93 -1.06 0.98 -20.47
C LYS A 93 -2.42 1.40 -20.99
N ALA A 94 -3.48 0.68 -20.63
CA ALA A 94 -4.83 1.00 -21.07
C ALA A 94 -5.30 2.37 -20.59
N LEU A 95 -4.92 2.76 -19.37
CA LEU A 95 -5.32 4.04 -18.76
C LEU A 95 -4.29 5.15 -18.95
N GLY A 96 -3.10 4.86 -19.49
CA GLY A 96 -2.01 5.84 -19.63
C GLY A 96 -1.44 6.33 -18.29
N ILE A 97 -1.52 5.51 -17.23
CA ILE A 97 -1.07 5.86 -15.87
C ILE A 97 0.18 5.07 -15.48
N PRO A 98 1.05 5.62 -14.61
CA PRO A 98 2.16 4.86 -14.05
C PRO A 98 1.67 3.79 -13.06
N PRO A 99 2.49 2.74 -12.78
CA PRO A 99 2.18 1.74 -11.75
C PRO A 99 2.34 2.27 -10.32
N VAL A 100 2.88 3.48 -10.16
CA VAL A 100 3.00 4.18 -8.88
C VAL A 100 2.31 5.55 -8.94
N LEU A 101 1.23 5.72 -8.19
CA LEU A 101 0.41 6.93 -8.20
C LEU A 101 0.77 7.85 -7.03
N HIS A 102 1.16 9.09 -7.34
CA HIS A 102 1.48 10.09 -6.33
C HIS A 102 0.22 10.81 -5.82
N MET A 103 -0.17 10.52 -4.59
CA MET A 103 -1.37 11.07 -3.95
C MET A 103 -1.12 12.31 -3.08
N GLY A 104 0.13 12.81 -3.00
CA GLY A 104 0.45 14.11 -2.38
C GLY A 104 1.46 14.04 -1.24
N SER A 105 1.24 14.86 -0.22
CA SER A 105 2.07 15.03 0.97
C SER A 105 1.63 14.12 2.12
N CYS A 106 2.32 14.14 3.27
CA CYS A 106 1.96 13.30 4.42
C CYS A 106 0.52 13.51 4.92
N VAL A 107 -0.04 14.72 4.81
CA VAL A 107 -1.43 14.98 5.20
C VAL A 107 -2.42 14.43 4.17
N ASP A 108 -1.99 14.22 2.92
CA ASP A 108 -2.80 13.66 1.86
C ASP A 108 -2.96 12.13 1.95
N ASN A 109 -2.37 11.48 2.96
CA ASN A 109 -2.69 10.08 3.27
C ASN A 109 -4.18 9.88 3.59
N VAL A 110 -4.90 10.93 4.02
CA VAL A 110 -6.37 10.89 4.13
C VAL A 110 -7.04 10.59 2.79
N ARG A 111 -6.44 10.95 1.65
CA ARG A 111 -6.96 10.61 0.31
C ARG A 111 -6.90 9.11 0.06
N ILE A 112 -5.89 8.42 0.60
CA ILE A 112 -5.80 6.96 0.55
C ILE A 112 -6.98 6.37 1.33
N LEU A 113 -7.24 6.83 2.56
CA LEU A 113 -8.40 6.37 3.33
C LEU A 113 -9.73 6.63 2.60
N VAL A 114 -9.91 7.80 1.99
CA VAL A 114 -11.11 8.10 1.19
C VAL A 114 -11.26 7.12 0.03
N LEU A 115 -10.18 6.84 -0.70
CA LEU A 115 -10.19 5.86 -1.79
C LEU A 115 -10.56 4.46 -1.29
N VAL A 116 -9.91 4.01 -0.21
CA VAL A 116 -10.11 2.67 0.35
C VAL A 116 -11.53 2.53 0.93
N SER A 117 -12.06 3.57 1.58
CA SER A 117 -13.47 3.64 2.02
C SER A 117 -14.43 3.52 0.84
N ALA A 118 -14.21 4.28 -0.24
CA ALA A 118 -15.06 4.22 -1.43
C ALA A 118 -15.05 2.83 -2.11
N LEU A 119 -13.90 2.13 -2.09
CA LEU A 119 -13.79 0.76 -2.57
C LEU A 119 -14.55 -0.23 -1.68
N ALA A 120 -14.45 -0.08 -0.36
CA ALA A 120 -15.17 -0.90 0.63
C ALA A 120 -16.68 -0.75 0.47
N ASP A 121 -17.16 0.49 0.41
CA ASP A 121 -18.58 0.84 0.21
C ASP A 121 -19.12 0.24 -1.09
N ALA A 122 -18.37 0.38 -2.19
CA ALA A 122 -18.79 -0.13 -3.50
C ALA A 122 -18.81 -1.67 -3.57
N LEU A 123 -18.04 -2.35 -2.71
CA LEU A 123 -18.03 -3.80 -2.57
C LEU A 123 -19.00 -4.32 -1.51
N GLY A 124 -19.54 -3.43 -0.66
CA GLY A 124 -20.38 -3.81 0.48
C GLY A 124 -19.63 -4.59 1.56
N VAL A 125 -18.34 -4.29 1.75
CA VAL A 125 -17.45 -4.94 2.73
C VAL A 125 -16.83 -3.89 3.64
N ASP A 126 -16.16 -4.30 4.73
CA ASP A 126 -15.38 -3.37 5.55
C ASP A 126 -14.02 -3.07 4.91
N ILE A 127 -13.38 -1.95 5.29
CA ILE A 127 -12.02 -1.65 4.86
C ILE A 127 -11.07 -2.79 5.24
N SER A 128 -11.28 -3.40 6.41
CA SER A 128 -10.46 -4.52 6.86
C SER A 128 -10.54 -5.75 5.96
N ASP A 129 -11.56 -5.89 5.12
CA ASP A 129 -11.67 -7.02 4.19
C ASP A 129 -10.93 -6.78 2.88
N LEU A 130 -10.60 -5.53 2.55
CA LEU A 130 -10.00 -5.17 1.28
C LEU A 130 -8.57 -5.73 1.15
N PRO A 131 -8.15 -6.12 -0.08
CA PRO A 131 -6.78 -6.52 -0.36
C PRO A 131 -5.87 -5.29 -0.46
N VAL A 132 -5.64 -4.64 0.67
CA VAL A 132 -4.79 -3.45 0.83
C VAL A 132 -3.94 -3.59 2.09
N ALA A 133 -2.75 -2.98 2.08
CA ALA A 133 -1.87 -2.98 3.24
C ALA A 133 -1.00 -1.73 3.20
N GLY A 134 -0.85 -1.04 4.34
CA GLY A 134 0.00 0.12 4.47
C GLY A 134 1.45 -0.28 4.69
N SER A 135 2.41 0.60 4.40
CA SER A 135 3.77 0.39 4.85
C SER A 135 4.55 1.68 4.96
N ALA A 136 5.43 1.77 5.95
CA ALA A 136 6.33 2.88 6.18
C ALA A 136 7.75 2.30 6.30
N PRO A 137 8.40 1.95 5.16
CA PRO A 137 9.64 1.16 5.15
C PRO A 137 10.79 1.79 5.90
N GLU A 138 10.75 3.11 6.06
CA GLU A 138 11.80 3.82 6.71
C GLU A 138 11.20 4.90 7.66
N TRP A 139 9.98 4.83 8.19
CA TRP A 139 9.45 5.93 9.06
C TRP A 139 10.40 6.41 10.21
N TYR A 140 10.42 7.71 10.53
CA TYR A 140 11.21 8.25 11.67
C TYR A 140 10.47 9.23 12.60
N SER A 141 9.39 9.86 12.12
CA SER A 141 8.73 10.96 12.83
C SER A 141 7.49 10.48 13.59
N GLU A 142 7.12 11.21 14.64
CA GLU A 142 5.86 10.98 15.38
C GLU A 142 4.63 11.10 14.47
N LYS A 143 4.68 11.99 13.46
CA LYS A 143 3.64 12.06 12.43
C LYS A 143 3.46 10.73 11.69
N ALA A 144 4.55 10.03 11.38
CA ALA A 144 4.48 8.73 10.72
C ALA A 144 3.92 7.64 11.66
N VAL A 145 4.19 7.72 12.97
CA VAL A 145 3.53 6.87 13.98
C VAL A 145 2.02 7.11 13.97
N THR A 146 1.58 8.37 14.03
CA THR A 146 0.15 8.71 13.98
C THR A 146 -0.50 8.20 12.69
N ILE A 147 0.20 8.32 11.55
CA ILE A 147 -0.27 7.78 10.27
C ILE A 147 -0.45 6.27 10.32
N GLY A 148 0.57 5.54 10.78
CA GLY A 148 0.47 4.10 10.94
C GLY A 148 -0.68 3.71 11.87
N THR A 149 -0.85 4.41 12.99
CA THR A 149 -1.91 4.13 13.97
C THR A 149 -3.29 4.31 13.38
N TYR A 150 -3.56 5.40 12.65
CA TYR A 150 -4.90 5.58 12.07
C TYR A 150 -5.14 4.64 10.88
N PHE A 151 -4.10 4.21 10.14
CA PHE A 151 -4.26 3.17 9.11
C PHE A 151 -4.70 1.85 9.75
N VAL A 152 -4.00 1.40 10.79
CA VAL A 152 -4.36 0.18 11.51
C VAL A 152 -5.74 0.30 12.15
N ALA A 153 -6.05 1.43 12.79
CA ALA A 153 -7.38 1.68 13.36
C ALA A 153 -8.50 1.73 12.31
N SER A 154 -8.18 2.00 11.04
CA SER A 154 -9.12 1.98 9.92
C SER A 154 -9.19 0.61 9.24
N GLY A 155 -8.58 -0.44 9.80
CA GLY A 155 -8.60 -1.79 9.23
C GLY A 155 -7.50 -2.09 8.21
N VAL A 156 -6.49 -1.22 8.07
CA VAL A 156 -5.37 -1.44 7.14
C VAL A 156 -4.14 -1.95 7.86
N THR A 157 -3.80 -3.23 7.69
CA THR A 157 -2.55 -3.82 8.21
C THR A 157 -1.36 -3.02 7.70
N THR A 158 -0.49 -2.58 8.61
CA THR A 158 0.56 -1.60 8.29
C THR A 158 1.94 -2.09 8.69
N HIS A 159 2.82 -2.25 7.71
CA HIS A 159 4.22 -2.60 7.94
C HIS A 159 5.07 -1.37 8.31
N LEU A 160 6.03 -1.54 9.21
CA LEU A 160 7.03 -0.57 9.60
C LEU A 160 8.42 -1.19 9.41
N GLY A 161 9.35 -0.51 8.75
CA GLY A 161 10.71 -1.07 8.63
C GLY A 161 11.48 -1.02 9.96
N PRO A 162 11.72 0.18 10.52
CA PRO A 162 12.28 0.33 11.85
C PRO A 162 11.30 -0.11 12.96
N MET A 163 11.81 -0.83 13.96
CA MET A 163 11.06 -1.17 15.17
C MET A 163 10.72 0.11 15.97
N PRO A 164 9.44 0.36 16.31
CA PRO A 164 9.08 1.44 17.22
C PRO A 164 9.67 1.21 18.62
N PRO A 165 9.92 2.27 19.40
CA PRO A 165 10.54 2.17 20.73
C PRO A 165 9.56 1.68 21.80
N ILE A 166 8.99 0.48 21.61
CA ILE A 166 7.97 -0.16 22.44
C ILE A 166 8.45 -1.50 23.04
N THR A 167 9.65 -1.96 22.68
CA THR A 167 10.19 -3.28 23.02
C THR A 167 10.40 -3.50 24.52
N GLY A 168 10.33 -2.43 25.34
CA GLY A 168 10.33 -2.52 26.80
C GLY A 168 9.08 -3.18 27.39
N SER A 169 8.00 -3.35 26.62
CA SER A 169 6.78 -4.05 27.06
C SER A 169 6.31 -5.05 26.02
N LEU A 170 6.44 -6.35 26.33
CA LEU A 170 5.95 -7.43 25.47
C LEU A 170 4.43 -7.40 25.30
N ASN A 171 3.68 -6.89 26.29
CA ASN A 171 2.23 -6.70 26.17
C ASN A 171 1.89 -5.65 25.11
N VAL A 172 2.64 -4.55 25.04
CA VAL A 172 2.44 -3.51 24.02
C VAL A 172 2.83 -4.03 22.64
N VAL A 173 3.95 -4.77 22.54
CA VAL A 173 4.33 -5.43 21.28
C VAL A 173 3.23 -6.38 20.82
N GLY A 174 2.80 -7.32 21.67
CA GLY A 174 1.77 -8.30 21.34
C GLY A 174 0.42 -7.67 20.98
N LEU A 175 0.02 -6.60 21.69
CA LEU A 175 -1.18 -5.84 21.34
C LEU A 175 -1.07 -5.26 19.92
N LEU A 176 0.03 -4.56 19.61
CA LEU A 176 0.16 -3.86 18.34
C LEU A 176 0.39 -4.78 17.14
N THR A 177 1.04 -5.93 17.34
CA THR A 177 1.36 -6.86 16.24
C THR A 177 0.35 -7.98 16.03
N ASP A 178 -0.50 -8.25 17.01
CA ASP A 178 -1.47 -9.36 16.96
C ASP A 178 -2.83 -8.96 17.54
N GLY A 179 -2.88 -8.48 18.79
CA GLY A 179 -4.12 -8.22 19.52
C GLY A 179 -5.06 -7.20 18.88
N LEU A 180 -4.55 -6.23 18.13
CA LEU A 180 -5.38 -5.27 17.38
C LEU A 180 -6.21 -5.91 16.28
N LYS A 181 -5.83 -7.10 15.79
CA LYS A 181 -6.60 -7.82 14.77
C LYS A 181 -8.04 -8.09 15.23
N ASP A 182 -8.22 -8.48 16.49
CA ASP A 182 -9.53 -8.79 17.07
C ASP A 182 -10.36 -7.54 17.39
N VAL A 183 -9.73 -6.35 17.40
CA VAL A 183 -10.37 -5.08 17.76
C VAL A 183 -10.74 -4.28 16.50
N VAL A 184 -9.83 -4.19 15.53
CA VAL A 184 -9.96 -3.33 14.34
C VAL A 184 -9.68 -4.05 13.02
N GLY A 185 -9.49 -5.38 13.02
CA GLY A 185 -9.29 -6.16 11.79
C GLY A 185 -7.90 -6.05 11.15
N ALA A 186 -6.97 -5.33 11.78
CA ALA A 186 -5.63 -5.04 11.28
C ALA A 186 -4.60 -4.90 12.40
N THR A 187 -3.32 -5.05 12.04
CA THR A 187 -2.19 -4.96 12.97
C THR A 187 -1.01 -4.21 12.36
N PHE A 188 -0.02 -3.91 13.20
CA PHE A 188 1.32 -3.56 12.74
C PHE A 188 2.15 -4.80 12.44
N ALA A 189 3.06 -4.69 11.47
CA ALA A 189 4.15 -5.64 11.29
C ALA A 189 5.47 -4.90 11.23
N VAL A 190 6.57 -5.52 11.68
CA VAL A 190 7.89 -4.91 11.67
C VAL A 190 8.85 -5.80 10.90
N GLU A 191 9.42 -5.28 9.81
CA GLU A 191 10.38 -6.01 8.97
C GLU A 191 11.36 -5.04 8.29
N PRO A 192 12.60 -4.89 8.79
CA PRO A 192 13.56 -3.94 8.22
C PRO A 192 14.08 -4.34 6.83
N ASP A 193 13.97 -5.60 6.43
CA ASP A 193 14.38 -6.06 5.09
C ASP A 193 13.26 -5.82 4.06
N PRO A 194 13.43 -4.89 3.09
CA PRO A 194 12.39 -4.56 2.14
C PRO A 194 11.98 -5.74 1.23
N GLU A 195 12.86 -6.72 1.02
CA GLU A 195 12.53 -7.94 0.26
C GLU A 195 11.54 -8.80 1.03
N LYS A 196 11.77 -8.99 2.34
CA LYS A 196 10.86 -9.73 3.22
C LYS A 196 9.57 -8.96 3.49
N ALA A 197 9.65 -7.64 3.63
CA ALA A 197 8.48 -6.77 3.76
C ALA A 197 7.58 -6.89 2.53
N ALA A 198 8.15 -7.00 1.32
CA ALA A 198 7.39 -7.23 0.09
C ALA A 198 6.63 -8.57 0.14
N VAL A 199 7.30 -9.64 0.58
CA VAL A 199 6.68 -10.97 0.77
C VAL A 199 5.55 -10.90 1.80
N PHE A 200 5.76 -10.23 2.94
CA PHE A 200 4.74 -10.05 3.97
C PHE A 200 3.50 -9.32 3.44
N LEU A 201 3.69 -8.20 2.73
CA LEU A 201 2.58 -7.41 2.20
C LEU A 201 1.83 -8.16 1.11
N ARG A 202 2.55 -8.86 0.22
CA ARG A 202 1.95 -9.76 -0.78
C ARG A 202 1.10 -10.83 -0.10
N LYS A 203 1.62 -11.52 0.92
CA LYS A 203 0.86 -12.54 1.67
C LYS A 203 -0.41 -11.95 2.29
N THR A 204 -0.29 -10.81 2.97
CA THR A 204 -1.42 -10.10 3.57
C THR A 204 -2.51 -9.81 2.54
N ILE A 205 -2.12 -9.30 1.38
CA ILE A 205 -3.02 -9.03 0.26
C ILE A 205 -3.69 -10.30 -0.27
N GLU A 206 -2.93 -11.36 -0.55
CA GLU A 206 -3.47 -12.61 -1.09
C GLU A 206 -4.39 -13.33 -0.11
N GLU A 207 -4.12 -13.25 1.19
CA GLU A 207 -5.01 -13.75 2.25
C GLU A 207 -6.37 -13.02 2.24
N LYS A 208 -6.37 -11.69 2.10
CA LYS A 208 -7.60 -10.90 1.98
C LYS A 208 -8.36 -11.20 0.68
N ARG A 209 -7.64 -11.37 -0.44
CA ARG A 209 -8.24 -11.81 -1.71
C ARG A 209 -8.95 -13.16 -1.55
N LYS A 210 -8.28 -14.14 -0.93
CA LYS A 210 -8.84 -15.46 -0.66
C LYS A 210 -10.07 -15.38 0.26
N ALA A 211 -10.03 -14.54 1.29
CA ALA A 211 -11.17 -14.33 2.19
C ALA A 211 -12.39 -13.72 1.48
N LEU A 212 -12.16 -12.85 0.48
CA LEU A 212 -13.20 -12.29 -0.39
C LEU A 212 -13.69 -13.25 -1.50
N GLY A 213 -13.16 -14.49 -1.58
CA GLY A 213 -13.48 -15.43 -2.65
C GLY A 213 -12.92 -15.02 -4.03
N LEU A 214 -11.92 -14.16 -4.06
CA LEU A 214 -11.20 -13.77 -5.27
C LEU A 214 -10.05 -14.73 -5.56
N ASP A 215 -9.61 -14.79 -6.82
CA ASP A 215 -8.40 -15.51 -7.22
C ASP A 215 -7.19 -15.03 -6.39
N SER A 216 -6.53 -15.96 -5.69
CA SER A 216 -5.39 -15.72 -4.82
C SER A 216 -4.19 -16.54 -5.26
N ARG A 217 -2.99 -15.95 -5.20
CA ARG A 217 -1.72 -16.60 -5.56
C ARG A 217 -0.93 -17.00 -4.32
N ASP A 218 -0.18 -18.10 -4.42
CA ASP A 218 0.82 -18.43 -3.41
C ASP A 218 2.01 -17.47 -3.51
N VAL A 219 2.45 -16.98 -2.36
CA VAL A 219 3.57 -16.05 -2.25
C VAL A 219 4.78 -16.80 -1.70
N ALA A 220 5.71 -17.13 -2.59
CA ALA A 220 7.06 -17.59 -2.23
C ALA A 220 7.90 -16.44 -1.68
#